data_AF-A0A2P5WY52-F1
#
_entry.id   AF-A0A2P5WY52-F1
#
_cell.length_a   1.000
_cell.length_b   1.000
_cell.length_c   1.000
_cell.angle_alpha   90.00
_cell.angle_beta   90.00
_cell.angle_gamma   90.00
#
_symmetry.space_group_name_H-M   'P 1'
#
loop_
_entity.id
_entity.type
_entity.pdbx_description
1 polymer ?
#
loop_
_entity_poly.entity_id
_entity_poly.type
_entity_poly.pdbx_seq_one_letter_code
_entity_poly.pdbx_strand_id
1 'polypeptide(L)'
;MNIPNHMKSEMMYEDMKVKVEHVIDKGEVTDEYITDHQQRQAFNKWTKSFTRMDHPTVIQIILDKSHDKDISGRLMPNLIYVSRGKSKTSPHHFKAGALNVLV
;
A
#
# COMPACT_ATOMS: atom_id res chain seq x y z
N MET A 1 7.42 16.88 -29.41
CA MET A 1 6.31 17.78 -29.04
C MET A 1 6.20 17.76 -27.52
N ASN A 2 6.26 18.90 -26.83
CA ASN A 2 6.34 18.95 -25.37
C ASN A 2 4.92 18.81 -24.79
N ILE A 3 4.62 17.74 -24.06
CA ILE A 3 3.28 17.50 -23.48
C ILE A 3 3.10 18.47 -22.29
N PRO A 4 2.03 19.30 -22.27
CA PRO A 4 1.63 20.11 -21.12
C PRO A 4 1.53 19.32 -19.81
N ASN A 5 1.91 19.94 -18.68
CA ASN A 5 1.97 19.27 -17.38
C ASN A 5 0.62 18.73 -16.90
N HIS A 6 -0.50 19.38 -17.24
CA HIS A 6 -1.84 18.86 -16.88
C HIS A 6 -2.13 17.55 -17.61
N MET A 7 -1.88 17.47 -18.92
CA MET A 7 -2.04 16.24 -19.69
C MET A 7 -1.12 15.13 -19.18
N LYS A 8 0.13 15.44 -18.77
CA LYS A 8 1.00 14.44 -18.13
C LYS A 8 0.41 13.89 -16.83
N SER A 9 -0.19 14.75 -16.00
CA SER A 9 -0.79 14.35 -14.73
C SER A 9 -2.04 13.50 -14.95
N GLU A 10 -2.87 13.86 -15.93
CA GLU A 10 -4.04 13.09 -16.34
C GLU A 10 -3.64 11.70 -16.86
N MET A 11 -2.61 11.63 -17.72
CA MET A 11 -2.09 10.34 -18.21
C MET A 11 -1.56 9.45 -17.07
N MET A 12 -0.79 10.02 -16.13
CA MET A 12 -0.29 9.28 -14.97
C MET A 12 -1.42 8.76 -14.06
N TYR A 13 -2.47 9.55 -13.90
CA TYR A 13 -3.64 9.17 -13.13
C TYR A 13 -4.41 8.02 -13.80
N GLU A 14 -4.68 8.12 -15.11
CA GLU A 14 -5.39 7.05 -15.84
C GLU A 14 -4.58 5.75 -15.85
N ASP A 15 -3.26 5.80 -16.05
CA ASP A 15 -2.39 4.63 -15.93
C ASP A 15 -2.47 3.99 -14.53
N MET A 16 -2.43 4.80 -13.47
CA MET A 16 -2.58 4.31 -12.10
C MET A 16 -3.96 3.68 -11.88
N LYS A 17 -5.02 4.31 -12.38
CA LYS A 17 -6.40 3.84 -12.23
C LYS A 17 -6.59 2.48 -12.91
N VAL A 18 -6.15 2.32 -14.15
CA VAL A 18 -6.23 1.05 -14.89
C VAL A 18 -5.50 -0.07 -14.14
N LYS A 19 -4.31 0.22 -13.57
CA LYS A 19 -3.58 -0.76 -12.75
C LYS A 19 -4.38 -1.20 -11.52
N VAL A 20 -4.98 -0.25 -10.81
CA VAL A 20 -5.81 -0.54 -9.63
C VAL A 20 -7.05 -1.36 -10.01
N GLU A 21 -7.73 -0.99 -11.10
CA GLU A 21 -8.90 -1.72 -11.61
C GLU A 21 -8.53 -3.17 -11.99
N HIS A 22 -7.38 -3.38 -12.62
CA HIS A 22 -6.90 -4.72 -12.96
C HIS A 22 -6.63 -5.58 -11.73
N VAL A 23 -5.97 -5.02 -10.70
CA VAL A 23 -5.71 -5.72 -9.44
C VAL A 23 -7.02 -6.10 -8.73
N ILE A 24 -8.04 -5.23 -8.80
CA ILE A 24 -9.37 -5.51 -8.25
C ILE A 24 -10.04 -6.67 -8.99
N ASP A 25 -10.02 -6.67 -10.32
CA ASP A 25 -10.60 -7.74 -11.15
C ASP A 25 -9.92 -9.09 -10.91
N LYS A 26 -8.59 -9.10 -10.83
CA LYS A 26 -7.80 -10.32 -10.55
C LYS A 26 -7.92 -10.80 -9.11
N GLY A 27 -8.11 -9.88 -8.16
CA GLY A 27 -8.09 -10.17 -6.73
C GLY A 27 -6.69 -10.38 -6.14
N GLU A 28 -5.63 -10.11 -6.91
CA GLU A 28 -4.23 -10.20 -6.47
C GLU A 28 -3.34 -9.19 -7.21
N VAL A 29 -2.19 -8.87 -6.62
CA VAL A 29 -1.15 -8.06 -7.27
C VAL A 29 -0.24 -9.01 -8.05
N THR A 30 -0.37 -8.99 -9.37
CA THR A 30 0.41 -9.80 -10.29
C THR A 30 1.85 -9.30 -10.42
N ASP A 31 2.76 -10.20 -10.82
CA ASP A 31 4.21 -9.94 -10.91
C ASP A 31 4.56 -8.77 -11.84
N GLU A 32 3.73 -8.51 -12.85
CA GLU A 32 3.86 -7.40 -13.80
C GLU A 32 3.78 -6.02 -13.14
N TYR A 33 3.15 -5.89 -11.98
CA TYR A 33 3.03 -4.63 -11.24
C TYR A 33 4.04 -4.49 -10.10
N ILE A 34 4.86 -5.50 -9.84
CA ILE A 34 5.88 -5.48 -8.78
C ILE A 34 7.22 -5.11 -9.39
N THR A 35 7.67 -3.89 -9.12
CA THR A 35 8.82 -3.30 -9.81
C THR A 35 10.15 -3.58 -9.12
N ASP A 36 10.14 -3.95 -7.85
CA ASP A 36 11.35 -4.17 -7.07
C ASP A 36 11.18 -5.23 -5.96
N HIS A 37 12.32 -5.62 -5.38
CA HIS A 37 12.39 -6.64 -4.35
C HIS A 37 11.73 -6.21 -3.02
N GLN A 38 11.71 -4.92 -2.70
CA GLN A 38 11.10 -4.41 -1.48
C GLN A 38 9.57 -4.51 -1.56
N GLN A 39 8.98 -4.14 -2.71
CA GLN A 39 7.57 -4.34 -3.00
C GLN A 39 7.20 -5.83 -2.96
N ARG A 40 8.02 -6.68 -3.58
CA ARG A 40 7.85 -8.14 -3.54
C ARG A 40 7.77 -8.65 -2.11
N GLN A 41 8.74 -8.27 -1.27
CA GLN A 41 8.77 -8.65 0.14
C GLN A 41 7.57 -8.11 0.93
N ALA A 42 7.10 -6.90 0.61
CA ALA A 42 5.91 -6.34 1.22
C ALA A 42 4.67 -7.18 0.89
N PHE A 43 4.41 -7.46 -0.39
CA PHE A 43 3.24 -8.22 -0.82
C PHE A 43 3.26 -9.69 -0.39
N ASN A 44 4.45 -10.32 -0.29
CA ASN A 44 4.59 -11.70 0.20
C ASN A 44 4.05 -11.93 1.63
N LYS A 45 3.78 -10.87 2.39
CA LYS A 45 3.12 -10.98 3.71
C LYS A 45 1.67 -11.48 3.60
N TRP A 46 0.99 -11.24 2.47
CA TRP A 46 -0.39 -11.65 2.22
C TRP A 46 -0.45 -13.02 1.57
N THR A 47 -0.22 -14.06 2.39
CA THR A 47 -0.34 -15.46 1.96
C THR A 47 -1.78 -15.98 2.12
N LYS A 48 -2.05 -17.20 1.65
CA LYS A 48 -3.37 -17.85 1.81
C LYS A 48 -3.83 -18.00 3.27
N SER A 49 -2.90 -18.05 4.23
CA SER A 49 -3.24 -18.11 5.66
C SER A 49 -3.56 -16.73 6.27
N PHE A 50 -3.26 -15.65 5.56
CA PHE A 50 -3.59 -14.30 5.96
C PHE A 50 -5.08 -14.05 5.74
N THR A 51 -5.89 -14.24 6.78
CA THR A 51 -7.34 -14.07 6.71
C THR A 51 -7.79 -12.84 7.47
N ARG A 52 -8.97 -12.31 7.13
CA ARG A 52 -9.59 -11.19 7.86
C ARG A 52 -9.70 -11.43 9.38
N MET A 53 -9.83 -12.69 9.80
CA MET A 53 -10.03 -13.09 11.19
C MET A 53 -8.74 -13.51 11.90
N ASP A 54 -7.71 -13.87 11.13
CA ASP A 54 -6.49 -14.45 11.64
C ASP A 54 -5.32 -14.05 10.75
N HIS A 55 -4.48 -13.15 11.26
CA HIS A 55 -3.30 -12.64 10.59
C HIS A 55 -2.38 -11.94 11.59
N PRO A 56 -1.06 -11.95 11.38
CA PRO A 56 -0.13 -11.21 12.21
C PRO A 56 -0.26 -9.70 12.00
N THR A 57 0.31 -8.93 12.92
CA THR A 57 0.51 -7.49 12.74
C THR A 57 1.42 -7.24 11.53
N VAL A 58 1.05 -6.25 10.71
CA VAL A 58 1.87 -5.78 9.59
C VAL A 58 2.13 -4.29 9.77
N ILE A 59 3.40 -3.91 9.72
CA ILE A 59 3.84 -2.52 9.65
C ILE A 59 4.71 -2.42 8.40
N GLN A 60 4.43 -1.44 7.54
CA GLN A 60 5.18 -1.18 6.32
C GLN A 60 5.36 0.32 6.12
N ILE A 61 6.60 0.76 5.97
CA ILE A 61 6.91 2.11 5.51
C ILE A 61 6.76 2.10 3.99
N ILE A 62 5.81 2.89 3.47
CA ILE A 62 5.53 3.06 2.04
C ILE A 62 6.31 4.25 1.49
N LEU A 63 6.35 5.35 2.25
CA LEU A 63 7.20 6.51 1.96
C LEU A 63 8.04 6.80 3.21
N ASP A 64 9.34 6.93 3.03
CA ASP A 64 10.32 7.24 4.06
C ASP A 64 10.93 8.64 3.82
N LYS A 65 10.69 9.55 4.76
CA LYS A 65 11.15 10.94 4.71
C LYS A 65 12.66 11.11 4.63
N SER A 66 13.47 10.10 4.96
CA SER A 66 14.92 10.20 4.78
C SER A 66 15.40 9.90 3.35
N HIS A 67 14.56 9.25 2.54
CA HIS A 67 14.98 8.71 1.24
C HIS A 67 14.09 9.21 0.08
N ASP A 68 12.78 9.21 0.27
CA ASP A 68 11.82 9.48 -0.79
C ASP A 68 11.61 10.97 -1.04
N LYS A 69 11.62 11.36 -2.31
CA LYS A 69 11.51 12.75 -2.77
C LYS A 69 10.44 12.90 -3.84
N ASP A 70 9.78 14.05 -3.85
CA ASP A 70 8.90 14.44 -4.94
C ASP A 70 9.69 14.83 -6.20
N ILE A 71 8.97 15.14 -7.28
CA ILE A 71 9.55 15.56 -8.57
C ILE A 71 10.34 16.87 -8.49
N SER A 72 10.16 17.66 -7.43
CA SER A 72 10.91 18.89 -7.16
C SER A 72 12.13 18.66 -6.27
N GLY A 73 12.38 17.41 -5.86
CA GLY A 73 13.49 17.01 -4.99
C GLY A 73 13.23 17.24 -3.50
N ARG A 74 12.00 17.59 -3.10
CA ARG A 74 11.63 17.78 -1.69
C ARG A 74 11.31 16.44 -1.04
N LEU A 75 11.75 16.26 0.21
CA LEU A 75 11.48 15.05 0.97
C LEU A 75 9.97 14.86 1.17
N MET A 76 9.50 13.65 0.92
CA MET A 76 8.12 13.26 1.15
C MET A 76 7.87 12.99 2.64
N PRO A 77 6.67 13.24 3.17
CA PRO A 77 6.33 12.82 4.52
C PRO A 77 6.30 11.29 4.62
N ASN A 78 6.47 10.78 5.84
CA ASN A 78 6.32 9.35 6.10
C ASN A 78 4.90 8.89 5.81
N LEU A 79 4.77 7.83 5.01
CA LEU A 79 3.52 7.10 4.83
C LEU A 79 3.72 5.69 5.38
N ILE A 80 2.99 5.36 6.44
CA ILE A 80 3.11 4.07 7.14
C ILE A 80 1.78 3.34 7.02
N TYR A 81 1.82 2.12 6.48
CA TYR A 81 0.72 1.19 6.52
C TYR A 81 0.79 0.33 7.78
N VAL A 82 -0.34 0.26 8.50
CA VAL A 82 -0.48 -0.52 9.72
C VAL A 82 -1.71 -1.42 9.62
N SER A 83 -1.49 -2.73 9.70
CA SER A 83 -2.54 -3.72 9.97
C SER A 83 -2.33 -4.32 11.35
N ARG A 84 -3.37 -4.30 12.17
CA ARG A 84 -3.33 -4.92 13.51
C ARG A 84 -3.44 -6.42 13.38
N GLY A 85 -2.66 -7.15 14.18
CA GLY A 85 -2.85 -8.58 14.32
C GLY A 85 -4.26 -8.92 14.80
N LYS A 86 -4.84 -9.98 14.24
CA LYS A 86 -6.09 -10.54 14.70
C LYS A 86 -5.94 -12.03 14.91
N SER A 87 -6.70 -12.56 15.85
CA SER A 87 -6.81 -13.98 16.13
C SER A 87 -8.27 -14.34 16.36
N LYS A 88 -8.67 -15.55 15.96
CA LYS A 88 -10.03 -16.07 16.18
C LYS A 88 -10.40 -16.19 17.65
N THR A 89 -9.40 -16.28 18.54
CA THR A 89 -9.60 -16.45 19.99
C THR A 89 -9.76 -15.15 20.75
N SER A 90 -9.51 -14.00 20.11
CA SER A 90 -9.46 -12.70 20.78
C SER A 90 -10.47 -11.72 20.17
N PRO A 91 -11.38 -11.14 20.97
CA PRO A 91 -12.29 -10.11 20.47
C PRO A 91 -11.50 -8.86 20.07
N HIS A 92 -12.03 -8.10 19.10
CA HIS A 92 -11.42 -6.84 18.67
C HIS A 92 -12.45 -5.72 18.65
N HIS A 93 -12.05 -4.53 19.09
CA HIS A 93 -12.93 -3.35 19.19
C HIS A 93 -13.08 -2.59 17.85
N PHE A 94 -13.13 -3.31 16.72
CA PHE A 94 -13.30 -2.76 15.37
C PHE A 94 -12.56 -1.43 15.14
N LYS A 95 -13.29 -0.33 14.89
CA LYS A 95 -12.74 1.01 14.63
C LYS A 95 -12.08 1.63 15.87
N ALA A 96 -12.69 1.51 17.06
CA ALA A 96 -12.14 2.05 18.29
C ALA A 96 -10.75 1.45 18.59
N GLY A 97 -10.65 0.12 18.50
CA GLY A 97 -9.35 -0.54 18.64
C GLY A 97 -8.38 -0.24 17.49
N ALA A 98 -8.86 0.17 16.31
CA ALA A 98 -7.97 0.54 15.21
C ALA A 98 -7.32 1.90 15.48
N LEU A 99 -8.12 2.86 15.91
CA LEU A 99 -7.65 4.20 16.27
C LEU A 99 -6.73 4.17 17.49
N ASN A 100 -7.06 3.38 18.52
CA ASN A 100 -6.24 3.30 19.73
C ASN A 100 -4.83 2.74 19.49
N VAL A 101 -4.61 1.97 18.41
CA VAL A 101 -3.27 1.45 18.07
C VAL A 101 -2.43 2.52 17.34
N LEU A 102 -3.06 3.58 16.82
CA LEU A 102 -2.37 4.67 16.12
C LEU A 102 -1.92 5.80 17.06
N VAL A 103 -2.27 5.73 18.35
CA VAL A 103 -1.92 6.71 19.39
C VAL A 103 -0.73 6.20 20.19
#